data_AF-A0A428FR05-F1
#
_entry.id   AF-A0A428FR05-F1
#
_cell.length_a   1.000
_cell.length_b   1.000
_cell.length_c   1.000
_cell.angle_alpha   90.00
_cell.angle_beta   90.00
_cell.angle_gamma   90.00
#
_symmetry.space_group_name_H-M   'P 1'
#
loop_
_entity.id
_entity.type
_entity.pdbx_description
1 polymer ?
#
loop_
_entity_poly.entity_id
_entity_poly.type
_entity_poly.pdbx_seq_one_letter_code
_entity_poly.pdbx_strand_id
1 'polypeptide(L)'
;MMATISSSFYGQKTLLIEKNRKLGKKLAGTGGGRCNVTNNGTLDDLLAGIPGNGRFLYSVFSQFNNHDIINFFTENGVKLKVEDHGRVFPASDKSQTIIEALEKKITELSGQVATQTEIVSVKKVDNQFVLKSADQTFTCDKLIVTTGGKSYPSTGSTGFGHEIARHFKHTITELEAAESPLLTDLPHKALQGISLDDVALSYGKHVITHDLLFTHFGLSGPAALRMSSFVKGGEVISLDVLPQMSQQDLANFLEEHREKSLKNALKTLLPERLAEFLVQGYPEKVKQLTEKEREQLLQSIKALKIPVIGKMSLAKSFVTKGGVSLKEINPKTLESKLVPGLHFAGEVLDINAHTGGFNITSALCTGWVAGSNPINTK
;
A
#
# COMPACT_ATOMS: atom_id res chain seq x y z
N MET A 1 2.63 3.02 -17.50
CA MET A 1 1.30 2.70 -18.05
C MET A 1 0.40 3.93 -18.08
N MET A 2 -0.11 4.45 -16.95
CA MET A 2 -1.06 5.59 -16.99
C MET A 2 -0.48 6.87 -17.63
N ALA A 3 0.80 7.18 -17.39
CA ALA A 3 1.50 8.27 -18.08
C ALA A 3 1.57 8.07 -19.60
N THR A 4 1.72 6.82 -20.05
CA THR A 4 1.74 6.47 -21.47
C THR A 4 0.37 6.70 -22.10
N ILE A 5 -0.70 6.26 -21.43
CA ILE A 5 -2.08 6.49 -21.86
C ILE A 5 -2.37 7.98 -21.96
N SER A 6 -2.09 8.74 -20.91
CA SER A 6 -2.32 10.19 -20.91
C SER A 6 -1.51 10.91 -22.00
N SER A 7 -0.21 10.64 -22.10
CA SER A 7 0.66 11.25 -23.11
C SER A 7 0.17 10.96 -24.54
N SER A 8 -0.17 9.70 -24.84
CA SER A 8 -0.76 9.33 -26.13
C SER A 8 -2.14 9.94 -26.37
N PHE A 9 -2.98 10.03 -25.33
CA PHE A 9 -4.29 10.71 -25.39
C PHE A 9 -4.15 12.20 -25.76
N TYR A 10 -3.12 12.88 -25.25
CA TYR A 10 -2.76 14.25 -25.62
C TYR A 10 -1.96 14.35 -26.93
N GLY A 11 -2.01 13.32 -27.78
CA GLY A 11 -1.44 13.32 -29.13
C GLY A 11 0.08 13.21 -29.20
N GLN A 12 0.77 12.86 -28.11
CA GLN A 12 2.22 12.72 -28.11
C GLN A 12 2.65 11.34 -28.62
N LYS A 13 3.69 11.30 -29.47
CA LYS A 13 4.35 10.04 -29.82
C LYS A 13 5.10 9.51 -28.61
N THR A 14 4.53 8.46 -27.99
CA THR A 14 4.95 8.03 -26.65
C THR A 14 5.53 6.62 -26.67
N LEU A 15 6.67 6.43 -26.01
CA LEU A 15 7.31 5.14 -25.77
C LEU A 15 7.41 4.86 -24.26
N LEU A 16 6.91 3.70 -23.83
CA LEU A 16 7.11 3.14 -22.49
C LEU A 16 8.24 2.10 -22.54
N ILE A 17 9.22 2.23 -21.65
CA ILE A 17 10.35 1.28 -21.54
C ILE A 17 10.27 0.55 -20.20
N GLU A 18 10.26 -0.78 -20.22
CA GLU A 18 10.15 -1.65 -19.05
C GLU A 18 11.32 -2.65 -19.01
N LYS A 19 11.94 -2.78 -17.83
CA LYS A 19 13.05 -3.71 -17.57
C LYS A 19 12.62 -5.17 -17.69
N ASN A 20 11.45 -5.50 -17.16
CA ASN A 20 10.93 -6.86 -17.12
C ASN A 20 10.33 -7.30 -18.47
N ARG A 21 10.10 -8.62 -18.61
CA ARG A 21 9.33 -9.19 -19.72
C ARG A 21 7.85 -8.78 -19.75
N LYS A 22 7.28 -8.47 -18.58
CA LYS A 22 5.86 -8.13 -18.41
C LYS A 22 5.73 -6.79 -17.72
N LEU A 23 4.75 -5.99 -18.14
CA LEU A 23 4.34 -4.79 -17.42
C LEU A 23 3.69 -5.16 -16.08
N GLY A 24 3.71 -4.22 -15.14
CA GLY A 24 2.92 -4.31 -13.91
C GLY A 24 3.32 -5.46 -12.97
N LYS A 25 4.56 -5.97 -13.01
CA LYS A 25 4.99 -7.12 -12.18
C LYS A 25 4.72 -6.95 -10.68
N LYS A 26 4.99 -5.75 -10.12
CA LYS A 26 4.66 -5.44 -8.71
C LYS A 26 3.15 -5.27 -8.50
N LEU A 27 2.48 -4.55 -9.41
CA LEU A 27 1.03 -4.34 -9.40
C LEU A 27 0.27 -5.68 -9.39
N ALA A 28 0.74 -6.66 -10.16
CA ALA A 28 0.14 -7.99 -10.30
C ALA A 28 0.06 -8.75 -8.97
N GLY A 29 1.01 -8.52 -8.05
CA GLY A 29 1.04 -9.17 -6.74
C GLY A 29 0.21 -8.46 -5.66
N THR A 30 -0.31 -7.26 -5.92
CA THR A 30 -1.07 -6.51 -4.91
C THR A 30 -2.43 -7.14 -4.63
N GLY A 31 -2.93 -6.96 -3.40
CA GLY A 31 -4.23 -7.53 -2.99
C GLY A 31 -4.27 -9.05 -3.03
N GLY A 32 -3.13 -9.71 -2.78
CA GLY A 32 -3.02 -11.18 -2.86
C GLY A 32 -3.09 -11.73 -4.29
N GLY A 33 -2.65 -10.96 -5.29
CA GLY A 33 -2.72 -11.35 -6.71
C GLY A 33 -3.98 -10.87 -7.44
N ARG A 34 -4.92 -10.27 -6.72
CA ARG A 34 -6.21 -9.80 -7.26
C ARG A 34 -6.15 -8.39 -7.86
N CYS A 35 -5.11 -7.61 -7.50
CA CYS A 35 -4.93 -6.20 -7.79
C CYS A 35 -5.98 -5.30 -7.11
N ASN A 36 -5.61 -4.74 -5.94
CA ASN A 36 -6.38 -3.69 -5.29
C ASN A 36 -6.13 -2.36 -6.00
N VAL A 37 -6.85 -2.09 -7.09
CA VAL A 37 -6.50 -1.08 -8.10
C VAL A 37 -6.68 0.36 -7.63
N THR A 38 -7.57 0.62 -6.68
CA THR A 38 -7.79 1.94 -6.08
C THR A 38 -8.61 1.78 -4.78
N ASN A 39 -8.93 2.89 -4.13
CA ASN A 39 -9.91 2.96 -3.04
C ASN A 39 -11.11 3.84 -3.47
N ASN A 40 -12.34 3.51 -3.09
CA ASN A 40 -13.54 4.26 -3.49
C ASN A 40 -13.95 5.39 -2.53
N GLY A 41 -13.16 5.65 -1.48
CA GLY A 41 -13.43 6.69 -0.50
C GLY A 41 -13.43 8.10 -1.09
N THR A 42 -13.85 9.05 -0.26
CA THR A 42 -13.83 10.48 -0.56
C THR A 42 -12.39 11.03 -0.65
N LEU A 43 -12.24 12.31 -1.02
CA LEU A 43 -10.95 12.97 -0.98
C LEU A 43 -10.33 12.96 0.43
N ASP A 44 -11.14 13.12 1.47
CA ASP A 44 -10.66 13.08 2.85
C ASP A 44 -10.16 11.68 3.22
N ASP A 45 -10.87 10.63 2.79
CA ASP A 45 -10.45 9.23 2.97
C ASP A 45 -9.13 8.95 2.23
N LEU A 46 -8.97 9.46 1.00
CA LEU A 46 -7.72 9.34 0.24
C LEU A 46 -6.56 10.02 0.96
N LEU A 47 -6.75 11.24 1.46
CA LEU A 47 -5.70 11.98 2.15
C LEU A 47 -5.33 11.34 3.48
N ALA A 48 -6.31 10.81 4.22
CA ALA A 48 -6.08 10.00 5.41
C ALA A 48 -5.32 8.72 5.09
N GLY A 49 -5.61 8.10 3.94
CA GLY A 49 -4.90 6.94 3.41
C GLY A 49 -3.47 7.23 2.92
N ILE A 50 -3.08 8.49 2.73
CA ILE A 50 -1.77 8.91 2.22
C ILE A 50 -1.07 9.84 3.24
N PRO A 51 -0.65 9.31 4.41
CA PRO A 51 -0.01 10.13 5.44
C PRO A 51 1.34 10.71 4.99
N GLY A 52 2.05 10.02 4.08
CA GLY A 52 3.30 10.49 3.49
C GLY A 52 3.03 11.52 2.40
N ASN A 53 3.02 12.79 2.77
CA ASN A 53 2.87 13.93 1.86
C ASN A 53 1.60 13.95 0.99
N GLY A 54 0.49 13.33 1.43
CA GLY A 54 -0.77 13.28 0.67
C GLY A 54 -1.32 14.66 0.26
N ARG A 55 -1.10 15.71 1.06
CA ARG A 55 -1.51 17.09 0.72
C ARG A 55 -0.87 17.63 -0.57
N PHE A 56 0.29 17.12 -0.99
CA PHE A 56 0.88 17.49 -2.29
C PHE A 56 -0.03 17.12 -3.46
N LEU A 57 -0.88 16.10 -3.29
CA LEU A 57 -1.73 15.54 -4.34
C LEU A 57 -3.05 16.29 -4.54
N TYR A 58 -3.37 17.36 -3.80
CA TYR A 58 -4.60 18.12 -4.05
C TYR A 58 -4.75 18.54 -5.52
N SER A 59 -3.68 19.08 -6.11
CA SER A 59 -3.71 19.50 -7.52
C SER A 59 -3.71 18.33 -8.50
N VAL A 60 -3.25 17.16 -8.07
CA VAL A 60 -3.27 15.94 -8.89
C VAL A 60 -4.70 15.37 -8.90
N PHE A 61 -5.31 15.22 -7.72
CA PHE A 61 -6.66 14.71 -7.55
C PHE A 61 -7.75 15.66 -8.09
N SER A 62 -7.48 16.95 -8.24
CA SER A 62 -8.41 17.85 -8.95
C SER A 62 -8.42 17.64 -10.47
N GLN A 63 -7.41 16.96 -11.02
CA GLN A 63 -7.28 16.68 -12.47
C GLN A 63 -7.63 15.23 -12.81
N PHE A 64 -7.26 14.29 -11.93
CA PHE A 64 -7.55 12.86 -12.07
C PHE A 64 -7.48 12.19 -10.70
N ASN A 65 -8.60 11.64 -10.21
CA ASN A 65 -8.72 11.02 -8.88
C ASN A 65 -9.09 9.53 -8.95
N ASN A 66 -9.43 8.96 -7.80
CA ASN A 66 -9.85 7.58 -7.64
C ASN A 66 -11.14 7.22 -8.38
N HIS A 67 -12.11 8.14 -8.46
CA HIS A 67 -13.33 7.93 -9.23
C HIS A 67 -13.05 7.96 -10.73
N ASP A 68 -12.12 8.80 -11.18
CA ASP A 68 -11.65 8.78 -12.57
C ASP A 68 -10.94 7.45 -12.91
N ILE A 69 -10.20 6.86 -11.96
CA ILE A 69 -9.66 5.49 -12.12
C ILE A 69 -10.78 4.46 -12.29
N ILE A 70 -11.82 4.54 -11.45
CA ILE A 70 -12.98 3.62 -11.54
C ILE A 70 -13.65 3.77 -12.90
N ASN A 71 -13.96 5.00 -13.31
CA ASN A 71 -14.58 5.32 -14.59
C ASN A 71 -13.71 4.86 -15.77
N PHE A 72 -12.40 5.11 -15.71
CA PHE A 72 -11.46 4.66 -16.73
C PHE A 72 -11.57 3.15 -16.96
N PHE A 73 -11.58 2.33 -15.90
CA PHE A 73 -11.67 0.88 -16.07
C PHE A 73 -13.06 0.43 -16.53
N THR A 74 -14.14 1.00 -15.99
CA THR A 74 -15.51 0.60 -16.36
C THR A 74 -15.85 0.98 -17.80
N GLU A 75 -15.47 2.18 -18.26
CA GLU A 75 -15.64 2.63 -19.65
C GLU A 75 -14.83 1.81 -20.65
N ASN A 76 -13.71 1.21 -20.20
CA ASN A 76 -12.88 0.32 -21.01
C ASN A 76 -13.20 -1.17 -20.78
N GLY A 77 -14.39 -1.48 -20.25
CA GLY A 77 -14.95 -2.83 -20.21
C GLY A 77 -14.51 -3.71 -19.03
N VAL A 78 -13.79 -3.16 -18.06
CA VAL A 78 -13.41 -3.88 -16.84
C VAL A 78 -14.42 -3.61 -15.73
N LYS A 79 -15.17 -4.64 -15.34
CA LYS A 79 -16.06 -4.57 -14.17
C LYS A 79 -15.23 -4.55 -12.88
N LEU A 80 -15.54 -3.62 -12.00
CA LEU A 80 -14.92 -3.48 -10.68
C LEU A 80 -15.93 -3.83 -9.57
N LYS A 81 -15.41 -4.25 -8.42
CA LYS A 81 -16.16 -4.47 -7.18
C LYS A 81 -15.48 -3.77 -6.02
N VAL A 82 -16.28 -3.32 -5.06
CA VAL A 82 -15.82 -2.74 -3.80
C VAL A 82 -15.92 -3.80 -2.71
N GLU A 83 -14.89 -3.93 -1.90
CA GLU A 83 -14.86 -4.80 -0.71
C GLU A 83 -14.70 -3.92 0.55
N ASP A 84 -14.39 -4.54 1.69
CA ASP A 84 -14.12 -3.89 2.98
C ASP A 84 -13.16 -2.69 2.86
N HIS A 85 -13.37 -1.69 3.72
CA HIS A 85 -12.54 -0.49 3.81
C HIS A 85 -12.38 0.28 2.49
N GLY A 86 -13.37 0.16 1.60
CA GLY A 86 -13.40 0.83 0.30
C GLY A 86 -12.42 0.31 -0.75
N ARG A 87 -11.82 -0.87 -0.52
CA ARG A 87 -10.86 -1.48 -1.45
C ARG A 87 -11.54 -1.86 -2.76
N VAL A 88 -10.92 -1.55 -3.90
CA VAL A 88 -11.50 -1.80 -5.23
C VAL A 88 -10.70 -2.85 -5.98
N PHE A 89 -11.38 -3.88 -6.49
CA PHE A 89 -10.79 -5.00 -7.22
C PHE A 89 -11.47 -5.21 -8.57
N PRO A 90 -10.80 -5.83 -9.55
CA PRO A 90 -11.51 -6.38 -10.71
C PRO A 90 -12.49 -7.46 -10.25
N ALA A 91 -13.69 -7.49 -10.84
CA ALA A 91 -14.69 -8.52 -10.56
C ALA A 91 -14.21 -9.94 -10.91
N SER A 92 -13.16 -10.07 -11.73
CA SER A 92 -12.51 -11.34 -12.07
C SER A 92 -11.57 -11.87 -10.98
N ASP A 93 -11.26 -11.07 -9.95
CA ASP A 93 -10.21 -11.34 -8.94
C ASP A 93 -8.83 -11.64 -9.54
N LYS A 94 -8.57 -11.21 -10.79
CA LYS A 94 -7.31 -11.41 -11.50
C LYS A 94 -6.66 -10.09 -11.82
N SER A 95 -5.45 -9.86 -11.29
CA SER A 95 -4.66 -8.67 -11.62
C SER A 95 -4.37 -8.51 -13.11
N GLN A 96 -4.27 -9.63 -13.83
CA GLN A 96 -4.07 -9.66 -15.28
C GLN A 96 -5.17 -8.88 -16.02
N THR A 97 -6.43 -8.91 -15.55
CA THR A 97 -7.53 -8.13 -16.15
C THR A 97 -7.25 -6.63 -16.15
N ILE A 98 -6.61 -6.11 -15.10
CA ILE A 98 -6.25 -4.70 -14.97
C ILE A 98 -5.09 -4.34 -15.89
N ILE A 99 -4.07 -5.21 -15.94
CA ILE A 99 -2.87 -4.98 -16.76
C ILE A 99 -3.21 -5.03 -18.25
N GLU A 100 -4.01 -6.01 -18.69
CA GLU A 100 -4.43 -6.14 -20.10
C GLU A 100 -5.28 -4.97 -20.56
N ALA A 101 -6.15 -4.42 -19.70
CA ALA A 101 -6.92 -3.24 -20.03
C ALA A 101 -6.03 -2.01 -20.25
N LEU A 102 -4.99 -1.84 -19.43
CA LEU A 102 -4.00 -0.77 -19.62
C LEU A 102 -3.17 -0.98 -20.89
N GLU A 103 -2.70 -2.20 -21.15
CA GLU A 103 -1.95 -2.56 -22.37
C GLU A 103 -2.77 -2.32 -23.64
N LYS A 104 -4.03 -2.76 -23.63
CA LYS A 104 -4.98 -2.54 -24.71
C LYS A 104 -5.17 -1.05 -24.96
N LYS A 105 -5.39 -0.26 -23.90
CA LYS A 105 -5.59 1.19 -24.04
C LYS A 105 -4.36 1.91 -24.58
N ILE A 106 -3.15 1.51 -24.15
CA ILE A 106 -1.90 2.03 -24.71
C ILE A 106 -1.84 1.76 -26.22
N THR A 107 -2.16 0.53 -26.64
CA THR A 107 -2.15 0.13 -28.06
C THR A 107 -3.22 0.88 -28.87
N GLU A 108 -4.44 1.00 -28.35
CA GLU A 108 -5.54 1.76 -28.98
C GLU A 108 -5.16 3.21 -29.24
N LEU A 109 -4.39 3.83 -28.34
CA LEU A 109 -3.89 5.21 -28.47
C LEU A 109 -2.54 5.29 -29.21
N SER A 110 -2.12 4.22 -29.90
CA SER A 110 -0.84 4.15 -30.64
C SER A 110 0.41 4.41 -29.79
N GLY A 111 0.34 4.20 -28.48
CA GLY A 111 1.50 4.21 -27.60
C GLY A 111 2.37 2.98 -27.82
N GLN A 112 3.68 3.15 -27.77
CA GLN A 112 4.65 2.08 -27.99
C GLN A 112 5.16 1.56 -26.64
N VAL A 113 5.47 0.26 -26.57
CA VAL A 113 6.03 -0.39 -25.38
C VAL A 113 7.25 -1.21 -25.78
N ALA A 114 8.38 -1.00 -25.10
CA ALA A 114 9.58 -1.82 -25.17
C ALA A 114 9.80 -2.51 -23.82
N THR A 115 9.53 -3.82 -23.76
CA THR A 115 9.83 -4.65 -22.58
C THR A 115 11.22 -5.26 -22.68
N GLN A 116 11.69 -5.91 -21.61
CA GLN A 116 13.04 -6.50 -21.53
C GLN A 116 14.17 -5.52 -21.85
N THR A 117 13.94 -4.23 -21.60
CA THR A 117 14.86 -3.15 -21.94
C THR A 117 15.23 -2.40 -20.68
N GLU A 118 16.38 -2.74 -20.10
CA GLU A 118 16.90 -2.04 -18.94
C GLU A 118 17.65 -0.78 -19.37
N ILE A 119 17.13 0.39 -18.97
CA ILE A 119 17.87 1.65 -19.12
C ILE A 119 18.95 1.72 -18.04
N VAL A 120 20.17 2.00 -18.47
CA VAL A 120 21.36 2.08 -17.61
C VAL A 120 21.96 3.49 -17.55
N SER A 121 21.58 4.36 -18.48
CA SER A 121 22.04 5.76 -18.51
C SER A 121 20.95 6.68 -19.02
N VAL A 122 20.81 7.83 -18.38
CA VAL A 122 20.00 8.96 -18.84
C VAL A 122 20.85 10.21 -18.74
N LYS A 123 20.95 10.95 -19.84
CA LYS A 123 21.60 12.27 -19.89
C LYS A 123 20.67 13.26 -20.57
N LYS A 124 20.95 14.55 -20.40
CA LYS A 124 20.38 15.60 -21.22
C LYS A 124 21.52 16.27 -21.98
N VAL A 125 21.44 16.27 -23.30
CA VAL A 125 22.41 16.90 -24.20
C VAL A 125 21.65 17.98 -24.95
N ASP A 126 22.10 19.23 -24.83
CA ASP A 126 21.35 20.41 -25.23
C ASP A 126 19.93 20.39 -24.63
N ASN A 127 18.89 20.37 -25.47
CA ASN A 127 17.49 20.34 -25.04
C ASN A 127 16.84 18.95 -25.12
N GLN A 128 17.61 17.89 -25.38
CA GLN A 128 17.06 16.55 -25.60
C GLN A 128 17.59 15.54 -24.57
N PHE A 129 16.70 14.68 -24.06
CA PHE A 129 17.08 13.54 -23.24
C PHE A 129 17.62 12.41 -24.11
N VAL A 130 18.72 11.80 -23.68
CA VAL A 130 19.34 10.64 -24.31
C VAL A 130 19.35 9.50 -23.30
N LEU A 131 18.60 8.45 -23.60
CA LEU A 131 18.50 7.24 -22.78
C LEU A 131 19.26 6.11 -23.46
N LYS A 132 19.98 5.30 -22.69
CA LYS A 132 20.70 4.12 -23.20
C LYS A 132 20.32 2.87 -22.43
N SER A 133 20.00 1.81 -23.17
CA SER A 133 20.09 0.43 -22.69
C SER A 133 21.47 -0.15 -23.02
N ALA A 134 21.65 -1.45 -22.83
CA ALA A 134 22.87 -2.14 -23.24
C ALA A 134 23.11 -2.11 -24.76
N ASP A 135 22.04 -2.04 -25.55
CA ASP A 135 22.02 -2.30 -26.99
C ASP A 135 21.36 -1.19 -27.82
N GLN A 136 20.64 -0.26 -27.18
CA GLN A 136 19.83 0.76 -27.86
C GLN A 136 20.04 2.15 -27.25
N THR A 137 19.82 3.17 -28.08
CA THR A 137 19.78 4.57 -27.66
C THR A 137 18.46 5.17 -28.09
N PHE A 138 17.83 5.91 -27.18
CA PHE A 138 16.56 6.59 -27.39
C PHE A 138 16.71 8.08 -27.11
N THR A 139 15.90 8.89 -27.77
CA THR A 139 15.88 10.34 -27.56
C THR A 139 14.46 10.86 -27.39
N CYS A 140 14.27 11.84 -26.51
CA CYS A 140 12.99 12.52 -26.33
C CYS A 140 13.14 13.94 -25.76
N ASP A 141 12.14 14.78 -25.99
CA ASP A 141 12.12 16.15 -25.43
C ASP A 141 11.50 16.18 -24.02
N LYS A 142 10.55 15.28 -23.75
CA LYS A 142 9.91 15.07 -22.45
C LYS A 142 10.22 13.66 -21.93
N LEU A 143 10.68 13.57 -20.68
CA LEU A 143 10.98 12.31 -20.00
C LEU A 143 10.17 12.21 -18.70
N ILE A 144 9.50 11.08 -18.51
CA ILE A 144 8.73 10.78 -17.28
C ILE A 144 9.34 9.56 -16.59
N VAL A 145 9.80 9.73 -15.35
CA VAL A 145 10.42 8.68 -14.53
C VAL A 145 9.35 8.05 -13.62
N THR A 146 9.06 6.76 -13.84
CA THR A 146 8.06 5.98 -13.07
C THR A 146 8.60 4.62 -12.63
N THR A 147 9.83 4.58 -12.09
CA THR A 147 10.58 3.33 -11.81
C THR A 147 10.27 2.71 -10.44
N GLY A 148 9.31 3.28 -9.71
CA GLY A 148 8.92 2.86 -8.37
C GLY A 148 9.96 3.21 -7.29
N GLY A 149 9.75 2.68 -6.09
CA GLY A 149 10.67 2.85 -4.96
C GLY A 149 11.76 1.77 -4.89
N LYS A 150 12.04 1.29 -3.68
CA LYS A 150 13.05 0.26 -3.37
C LYS A 150 12.50 -0.99 -2.68
N SER A 151 11.21 -1.03 -2.35
CA SER A 151 10.59 -2.23 -1.81
C SER A 151 10.36 -3.31 -2.88
N TYR A 152 10.45 -4.58 -2.51
CA TYR A 152 10.33 -5.74 -3.42
C TYR A 152 11.19 -5.63 -4.69
N PRO A 153 12.53 -5.50 -4.59
CA PRO A 153 13.40 -5.24 -5.75
C PRO A 153 13.36 -6.34 -6.81
N SER A 154 12.99 -7.58 -6.45
CA SER A 154 12.75 -8.69 -7.39
C SER A 154 11.63 -8.40 -8.41
N THR A 155 10.79 -7.39 -8.16
CA THR A 155 9.75 -6.92 -9.08
C THR A 155 10.26 -5.90 -10.11
N GLY A 156 11.48 -5.38 -9.95
CA GLY A 156 12.12 -4.41 -10.83
C GLY A 156 12.38 -3.04 -10.19
N SER A 157 11.69 -2.71 -9.10
CA SER A 157 11.85 -1.47 -8.32
C SER A 157 13.17 -1.46 -7.53
N THR A 158 14.25 -1.10 -8.23
CA THR A 158 15.65 -1.16 -7.77
C THR A 158 16.22 0.22 -7.44
N GLY A 159 15.46 1.29 -7.68
CA GLY A 159 15.82 2.67 -7.36
C GLY A 159 16.57 3.45 -8.44
N PHE A 160 16.58 2.97 -9.69
CA PHE A 160 17.19 3.68 -10.82
C PHE A 160 16.62 5.10 -11.02
N GLY A 161 15.33 5.32 -10.74
CA GLY A 161 14.76 6.67 -10.79
C GLY A 161 15.38 7.65 -9.79
N HIS A 162 15.82 7.16 -8.63
CA HIS A 162 16.54 7.98 -7.66
C HIS A 162 17.96 8.30 -8.14
N GLU A 163 18.58 7.44 -8.95
CA GLU A 163 19.87 7.71 -9.58
C GLU A 163 19.75 8.76 -10.68
N ILE A 164 18.70 8.67 -11.53
CA ILE A 164 18.36 9.71 -12.50
C ILE A 164 18.16 11.06 -11.79
N ALA A 165 17.37 11.08 -10.73
CA ALA A 165 17.14 12.30 -9.95
C ALA A 165 18.44 12.89 -9.39
N ARG A 166 19.29 12.09 -8.75
CA ARG A 166 20.62 12.55 -8.26
C ARG A 166 21.52 13.06 -9.37
N HIS A 167 21.51 12.40 -10.54
CA HIS A 167 22.27 12.84 -11.71
C HIS A 167 21.88 14.26 -12.12
N PHE A 168 20.57 14.54 -12.14
CA PHE A 168 19.98 15.85 -12.40
C PHE A 168 19.88 16.76 -11.17
N LYS A 169 20.66 16.49 -10.12
CA LYS A 169 20.82 17.32 -8.92
C LYS A 169 19.57 17.50 -8.05
N HIS A 170 18.58 16.62 -8.21
CA HIS A 170 17.47 16.53 -7.27
C HIS A 170 17.90 15.93 -5.93
N THR A 171 17.25 16.40 -4.87
CA THR A 171 17.36 15.82 -3.54
C THR A 171 16.54 14.52 -3.46
N ILE A 172 17.15 13.47 -2.93
CA ILE A 172 16.45 12.24 -2.54
C ILE A 172 16.37 12.23 -1.01
N THR A 173 15.16 12.15 -0.47
CA THR A 173 14.95 12.02 0.97
C THR A 173 15.40 10.65 1.47
N GLU A 174 15.54 10.50 2.79
CA GLU A 174 15.94 9.23 3.38
C GLU A 174 14.93 8.12 3.01
N LEU A 175 15.45 7.00 2.51
CA LEU A 175 14.62 5.89 2.06
C LEU A 175 14.46 4.87 3.19
N GLU A 176 13.24 4.75 3.70
CA GLU A 176 12.90 3.90 4.83
C GLU A 176 11.78 2.90 4.48
N ALA A 177 11.67 1.85 5.30
CA ALA A 177 10.60 0.88 5.21
C ALA A 177 9.28 1.43 5.79
N ALA A 178 8.19 1.36 5.02
CA ALA A 178 6.82 1.62 5.46
C ALA A 178 5.89 0.45 5.13
N GLU A 179 4.77 0.34 5.85
CA GLU A 179 3.82 -0.78 5.72
C GLU A 179 4.56 -2.13 5.83
N SER A 180 5.28 -2.31 6.94
CA SER A 180 6.16 -3.46 7.18
C SER A 180 5.47 -4.45 8.10
N PRO A 181 5.39 -5.75 7.73
CA PRO A 181 4.98 -6.77 8.69
C PRO A 181 5.87 -6.74 9.94
N LEU A 182 5.26 -6.99 11.11
CA LEU A 182 5.93 -6.98 12.40
C LEU A 182 6.42 -8.38 12.76
N LEU A 183 7.65 -8.44 13.27
CA LEU A 183 8.21 -9.63 13.89
C LEU A 183 7.90 -9.56 15.38
N THR A 184 7.31 -10.61 15.95
CA THR A 184 6.90 -10.59 17.36
C THR A 184 7.37 -11.84 18.09
N ASP A 185 7.50 -11.76 19.40
CA ASP A 185 7.69 -12.93 20.25
C ASP A 185 6.32 -13.43 20.74
N LEU A 186 5.69 -14.30 19.92
CA LEU A 186 4.41 -14.92 20.20
C LEU A 186 4.44 -16.40 19.78
N PRO A 187 3.59 -17.26 20.35
CA PRO A 187 3.46 -18.65 19.90
C PRO A 187 2.75 -18.73 18.54
N HIS A 188 3.45 -18.37 17.46
CA HIS A 188 2.88 -18.18 16.12
C HIS A 188 2.10 -19.38 15.59
N LYS A 189 2.54 -20.61 15.88
CA LYS A 189 1.86 -21.82 15.39
C LYS A 189 0.41 -21.92 15.86
N ALA A 190 0.10 -21.39 17.03
CA ALA A 190 -1.26 -21.40 17.57
C ALA A 190 -2.20 -20.47 16.77
N LEU A 191 -1.69 -19.33 16.30
CA LEU A 191 -2.51 -18.24 15.75
C LEU A 191 -2.34 -18.01 14.25
N GLN A 192 -1.29 -18.53 13.62
CA GLN A 192 -0.98 -18.25 12.20
C GLN A 192 -2.18 -18.54 11.28
N GLY A 193 -2.43 -17.63 10.35
CA GLY A 193 -3.53 -17.68 9.39
C GLY A 193 -4.88 -17.22 9.94
N ILE A 194 -4.98 -16.82 11.22
CA ILE A 194 -6.17 -16.15 11.74
C ILE A 194 -6.16 -14.69 11.28
N SER A 195 -7.24 -14.27 10.63
CA SER A 195 -7.58 -12.86 10.42
C SER A 195 -8.60 -12.44 11.46
N LEU A 196 -8.43 -11.23 11.99
CA LEU A 196 -9.42 -10.56 12.84
C LEU A 196 -9.82 -9.26 12.14
N ASP A 197 -11.11 -8.95 12.15
CA ASP A 197 -11.65 -7.74 11.54
C ASP A 197 -11.75 -6.64 12.59
N ASP A 198 -11.35 -5.41 12.21
CA ASP A 198 -11.51 -4.20 13.02
C ASP A 198 -11.07 -4.28 14.50
N VAL A 199 -9.91 -4.90 14.75
CA VAL A 199 -9.28 -4.94 16.08
C VAL A 199 -8.40 -3.73 16.33
N ALA A 200 -8.18 -3.37 17.60
CA ALA A 200 -7.35 -2.21 17.94
C ALA A 200 -5.95 -2.61 18.40
N LEU A 201 -4.92 -2.15 17.68
CA LEU A 201 -3.52 -2.18 18.11
C LEU A 201 -3.14 -0.83 18.72
N SER A 202 -2.50 -0.87 19.89
CA SER A 202 -2.07 0.32 20.62
C SER A 202 -0.59 0.29 21.00
N TYR A 203 0.10 1.41 20.83
CA TYR A 203 1.46 1.66 21.31
C TYR A 203 1.65 3.15 21.68
N GLY A 204 1.91 3.44 22.95
CA GLY A 204 1.98 4.81 23.45
C GLY A 204 0.69 5.58 23.14
N LYS A 205 0.81 6.69 22.39
CA LYS A 205 -0.33 7.50 21.93
C LYS A 205 -1.00 7.01 20.64
N HIS A 206 -0.43 5.99 19.99
CA HIS A 206 -0.89 5.51 18.69
C HIS A 206 -1.89 4.39 18.89
N VAL A 207 -3.11 4.57 18.37
CA VAL A 207 -4.17 3.56 18.36
C VAL A 207 -4.62 3.39 16.92
N ILE A 208 -4.61 2.15 16.42
CA ILE A 208 -5.02 1.80 15.06
C ILE A 208 -6.06 0.70 15.15
N THR A 209 -7.27 1.00 14.68
CA THR A 209 -8.35 0.02 14.52
C THR A 209 -8.45 -0.39 13.06
N HIS A 210 -8.19 -1.66 12.77
CA HIS A 210 -8.32 -2.26 11.44
C HIS A 210 -8.13 -3.78 11.54
N ASP A 211 -8.35 -4.48 10.43
CA ASP A 211 -8.01 -5.89 10.30
C ASP A 211 -6.54 -6.21 10.63
N LEU A 212 -6.36 -7.38 11.26
CA LEU A 212 -5.08 -7.93 11.68
C LEU A 212 -4.95 -9.36 11.17
N LEU A 213 -3.75 -9.72 10.70
CA LEU A 213 -3.42 -11.09 10.30
C LEU A 213 -2.28 -11.62 11.18
N PHE A 214 -2.51 -12.75 11.84
CA PHE A 214 -1.43 -13.51 12.47
C PHE A 214 -0.69 -14.33 11.41
N THR A 215 0.64 -14.27 11.43
CA THR A 215 1.53 -14.95 10.49
C THR A 215 2.50 -15.88 11.20
N HIS A 216 3.27 -16.65 10.45
CA HIS A 216 4.29 -17.55 10.98
C HIS A 216 5.49 -16.85 11.64
N PHE A 217 5.62 -15.52 11.50
CA PHE A 217 6.72 -14.73 12.07
C PHE A 217 6.25 -13.59 13.00
N GLY A 218 4.94 -13.37 13.14
CA GLY A 218 4.40 -12.23 13.86
C GLY A 218 3.11 -11.71 13.24
N LEU A 219 3.00 -10.40 13.02
CA LEU A 219 1.76 -9.75 12.63
C LEU A 219 1.85 -9.09 11.24
N SER A 220 0.77 -9.18 10.48
CA SER A 220 0.54 -8.48 9.22
C SER A 220 -0.90 -7.97 9.18
N GLY A 221 -1.39 -7.55 8.01
CA GLY A 221 -2.69 -6.90 7.87
C GLY A 221 -2.64 -5.42 8.26
N PRO A 222 -3.61 -4.61 7.79
CA PRO A 222 -3.51 -3.16 7.86
C PRO A 222 -3.22 -2.59 9.26
N ALA A 223 -3.76 -3.17 10.33
CA ALA A 223 -3.46 -2.70 11.69
C ALA A 223 -1.96 -2.78 12.02
N ALA A 224 -1.33 -3.94 11.76
CA ALA A 224 0.10 -4.14 12.00
C ALA A 224 0.97 -3.32 11.03
N LEU A 225 0.57 -3.25 9.76
CA LEU A 225 1.31 -2.51 8.72
C LEU A 225 1.36 -1.01 9.05
N ARG A 226 0.25 -0.42 9.48
CA ARG A 226 0.19 0.97 9.91
C ARG A 226 0.99 1.19 11.19
N MET A 227 0.86 0.28 12.16
CA MET A 227 1.58 0.34 13.43
C MET A 227 3.10 0.28 13.25
N SER A 228 3.58 -0.39 12.19
CA SER A 228 5.01 -0.51 11.86
C SER A 228 5.74 0.83 11.65
N SER A 229 5.00 1.92 11.42
CA SER A 229 5.55 3.27 11.34
C SER A 229 6.06 3.79 12.70
N PHE A 230 5.57 3.22 13.80
CA PHE A 230 5.83 3.70 15.17
C PHE A 230 6.68 2.74 16.00
N VAL A 231 6.99 1.54 15.49
CA VAL A 231 7.78 0.51 16.17
C VAL A 231 8.96 0.04 15.31
N LYS A 232 10.02 -0.43 15.96
CA LYS A 232 11.26 -0.90 15.30
C LYS A 232 11.90 -2.15 15.92
N GLY A 233 11.47 -2.57 17.11
CA GLY A 233 11.99 -3.69 17.88
C GLY A 233 12.31 -3.29 19.32
N GLY A 234 11.89 -4.12 20.28
CA GLY A 234 12.02 -3.90 21.73
C GLY A 234 10.76 -3.34 22.39
N GLU A 235 9.78 -2.89 21.62
CA GLU A 235 8.51 -2.39 22.14
C GLU A 235 7.53 -3.52 22.51
N VAL A 236 6.58 -3.24 23.41
CA VAL A 236 5.44 -4.12 23.69
C VAL A 236 4.17 -3.39 23.25
N ILE A 237 3.50 -3.92 22.23
CA ILE A 237 2.22 -3.39 21.77
C ILE A 237 1.06 -4.09 22.49
N SER A 238 -0.11 -3.45 22.48
CA SER A 238 -1.34 -3.99 23.08
C SER A 238 -2.36 -4.27 21.98
N LEU A 239 -2.97 -5.46 22.00
CA LEU A 239 -4.07 -5.84 21.11
C LEU A 239 -5.37 -5.95 21.90
N ASP A 240 -6.38 -5.18 21.49
CA ASP A 240 -7.76 -5.35 21.89
C ASP A 240 -8.49 -6.13 20.79
N VAL A 241 -8.85 -7.38 21.07
CA VAL A 241 -9.48 -8.26 20.07
C VAL A 241 -10.99 -8.04 19.93
N LEU A 242 -11.61 -7.26 20.82
CA LEU A 242 -13.04 -6.95 20.82
C LEU A 242 -13.28 -5.46 21.18
N PRO A 243 -12.78 -4.50 20.38
CA PRO A 243 -12.88 -3.07 20.71
C PRO A 243 -14.32 -2.57 20.87
N GLN A 244 -15.29 -3.24 20.25
CA GLN A 244 -16.73 -2.95 20.34
C GLN A 244 -17.38 -3.35 21.67
N MET A 245 -16.71 -4.16 22.51
CA MET A 245 -17.22 -4.56 23.83
C MET A 245 -16.36 -3.96 24.93
N SER A 246 -16.98 -3.33 25.93
CA SER A 246 -16.27 -2.90 27.14
C SER A 246 -15.89 -4.11 28.00
N GLN A 247 -15.00 -3.90 28.99
CA GLN A 247 -14.72 -4.93 30.00
C GLN A 247 -16.00 -5.36 30.75
N GLN A 248 -16.91 -4.42 31.02
CA GLN A 248 -18.17 -4.73 31.68
C GLN A 248 -19.09 -5.56 30.80
N ASP A 249 -19.16 -5.28 29.49
CA ASP A 249 -19.98 -6.06 28.56
C ASP A 249 -19.47 -7.50 28.46
N LEU A 250 -18.15 -7.69 28.40
CA LEU A 250 -17.53 -9.02 28.42
C LEU A 250 -17.74 -9.73 29.75
N ALA A 251 -17.69 -9.00 30.87
CA ALA A 251 -18.00 -9.56 32.18
C ALA A 251 -19.45 -10.07 32.20
N ASN A 252 -20.41 -9.24 31.79
CA ASN A 252 -21.83 -9.61 31.72
C ASN A 252 -22.04 -10.82 30.80
N PHE A 253 -21.41 -10.82 29.63
CA PHE A 253 -21.44 -11.94 28.68
C PHE A 253 -20.98 -13.26 29.32
N LEU A 254 -19.88 -13.26 30.08
CA LEU A 254 -19.41 -14.45 30.79
C LEU A 254 -20.44 -14.93 31.83
N GLU A 255 -21.07 -14.02 32.57
CA GLU A 255 -22.09 -14.39 33.57
C GLU A 255 -23.31 -15.06 32.93
N GLU A 256 -23.81 -14.52 31.81
CA GLU A 256 -24.90 -15.11 31.03
C GLU A 256 -24.55 -16.52 30.50
N HIS A 257 -23.26 -16.79 30.31
CA HIS A 257 -22.72 -18.03 29.78
C HIS A 257 -22.09 -18.92 30.86
N ARG A 258 -22.36 -18.68 32.14
CA ARG A 258 -21.73 -19.33 33.30
C ARG A 258 -21.70 -20.87 33.25
N GLU A 259 -22.72 -21.50 32.68
CA GLU A 259 -22.83 -22.97 32.58
C GLU A 259 -22.08 -23.59 31.40
N LYS A 260 -21.68 -22.79 30.40
CA LYS A 260 -20.92 -23.26 29.23
C LYS A 260 -19.44 -23.45 29.58
N SER A 261 -18.74 -24.22 28.73
CA SER A 261 -17.28 -24.17 28.76
C SER A 261 -16.78 -22.80 28.29
N LEU A 262 -15.68 -22.34 28.87
CA LEU A 262 -15.12 -21.02 28.60
C LEU A 262 -14.75 -20.86 27.12
N LYS A 263 -14.13 -21.89 26.53
CA LYS A 263 -13.85 -21.97 25.09
C LYS A 263 -15.13 -21.78 24.27
N ASN A 264 -16.19 -22.54 24.56
CA ASN A 264 -17.42 -22.49 23.78
C ASN A 264 -18.20 -21.18 23.97
N ALA A 265 -18.08 -20.53 25.12
CA ALA A 265 -18.60 -19.18 25.33
C ALA A 265 -17.85 -18.19 24.42
N LEU A 266 -16.52 -18.12 24.50
CA LEU A 266 -15.74 -17.15 23.71
C LEU A 266 -15.78 -17.42 22.20
N LYS A 267 -15.99 -18.67 21.76
CA LYS A 267 -16.17 -19.03 20.34
C LYS A 267 -17.35 -18.34 19.66
N THR A 268 -18.31 -17.79 20.41
CA THR A 268 -19.41 -17.01 19.82
C THR A 268 -19.00 -15.58 19.48
N LEU A 269 -17.85 -15.12 20.01
CA LEU A 269 -17.30 -13.77 19.80
C LEU A 269 -16.00 -13.79 18.99
N LEU A 270 -15.24 -14.90 19.06
CA LEU A 270 -13.88 -14.99 18.55
C LEU A 270 -13.67 -16.25 17.69
N PRO A 271 -12.71 -16.23 16.74
CA PRO A 271 -12.28 -17.44 16.06
C PRO A 271 -11.84 -18.53 17.03
N GLU A 272 -12.16 -19.78 16.72
CA GLU A 272 -11.95 -20.92 17.63
C GLU A 272 -10.53 -21.03 18.18
N ARG A 273 -9.52 -20.92 17.31
CA ARG A 273 -8.12 -21.04 17.71
C ARG A 273 -7.67 -19.89 18.62
N LEU A 274 -8.26 -18.70 18.46
CA LEU A 274 -7.98 -17.57 19.34
C LEU A 274 -8.68 -17.73 20.69
N ALA A 275 -9.93 -18.18 20.70
CA ALA A 275 -10.63 -18.53 21.94
C ALA A 275 -9.85 -19.59 22.72
N GLU A 276 -9.38 -20.65 22.05
CA GLU A 276 -8.56 -21.71 22.64
C GLU A 276 -7.23 -21.19 23.21
N PHE A 277 -6.56 -20.30 22.47
CA PHE A 277 -5.33 -19.65 22.94
C PHE A 277 -5.55 -18.83 24.21
N LEU A 278 -6.63 -18.04 24.27
CA LEU A 278 -6.90 -17.13 25.40
C LEU A 278 -7.33 -17.85 26.68
N VAL A 279 -7.96 -19.02 26.57
CA VAL A 279 -8.45 -19.80 27.72
C VAL A 279 -7.43 -20.81 28.24
N GLN A 280 -6.27 -20.93 27.61
CA GLN A 280 -5.24 -21.85 28.04
C GLN A 280 -4.77 -21.50 29.46
N GLY A 281 -4.82 -22.47 30.38
CA GLY A 281 -4.46 -22.29 31.79
C GLY A 281 -5.62 -21.86 32.70
N TYR A 282 -6.82 -21.65 32.16
CA TYR A 282 -8.03 -21.38 32.93
C TYR A 282 -8.89 -22.65 33.14
N PRO A 283 -9.81 -22.65 34.13
CA PRO A 283 -10.81 -23.71 34.30
C PRO A 283 -11.69 -23.95 33.06
N GLU A 284 -12.26 -25.14 32.95
CA GLU A 284 -13.05 -25.55 31.79
C GLU A 284 -14.35 -24.74 31.65
N LYS A 285 -15.06 -24.50 32.75
CA LYS A 285 -16.35 -23.81 32.75
C LYS A 285 -16.23 -22.38 33.25
N VAL A 286 -17.07 -21.50 32.70
CA VAL A 286 -17.08 -20.09 33.08
C VAL A 286 -17.35 -19.90 34.58
N LYS A 287 -18.31 -20.64 35.15
CA LYS A 287 -18.62 -20.59 36.60
C LYS A 287 -17.50 -21.05 37.54
N GLN A 288 -16.45 -21.66 37.01
CA GLN A 288 -15.31 -22.11 37.82
C GLN A 288 -14.21 -21.04 37.92
N LEU A 289 -14.31 -19.97 37.14
CA LEU A 289 -13.38 -18.84 37.24
C LEU A 289 -13.50 -18.17 38.60
N THR A 290 -12.35 -17.97 39.24
CA THR A 290 -12.22 -17.00 40.32
C THR A 290 -12.36 -15.58 39.77
N GLU A 291 -12.66 -14.62 40.65
CA GLU A 291 -12.73 -13.20 40.29
C GLU A 291 -11.41 -12.71 39.65
N LYS A 292 -10.27 -13.11 40.23
CA LYS A 292 -8.94 -12.79 39.71
C LYS A 292 -8.70 -13.38 38.32
N GLU A 293 -9.06 -14.64 38.09
CA GLU A 293 -8.92 -15.26 36.76
C GLU A 293 -9.81 -14.59 35.72
N ARG A 294 -11.04 -14.22 36.11
CA ARG A 294 -11.96 -13.47 35.25
C ARG A 294 -11.34 -12.13 34.84
N GLU A 295 -10.85 -11.34 35.79
CA GLU A 295 -10.19 -10.06 35.50
C GLU A 295 -8.98 -10.23 34.57
N GLN A 296 -8.13 -11.24 34.81
CA GLN A 296 -6.96 -11.53 33.97
C GLN A 296 -7.35 -11.93 32.54
N LEU A 297 -8.41 -12.73 32.39
CA LEU A 297 -8.94 -13.10 31.08
C LEU A 297 -9.49 -11.87 30.33
N LEU A 298 -10.30 -11.05 31.00
CA LEU A 298 -10.85 -9.82 30.43
C LEU A 298 -9.74 -8.86 30.00
N GLN A 299 -8.70 -8.71 30.82
CA GLN A 299 -7.52 -7.92 30.48
C GLN A 299 -6.77 -8.49 29.28
N SER A 300 -6.67 -9.82 29.18
CA SER A 300 -6.01 -10.49 28.04
C SER A 300 -6.78 -10.32 26.74
N ILE A 301 -8.11 -10.29 26.79
CA ILE A 301 -8.97 -10.01 25.63
C ILE A 301 -8.85 -8.54 25.18
N LYS A 302 -8.88 -7.62 26.14
CA LYS A 302 -8.92 -6.17 25.86
C LYS A 302 -7.54 -5.53 25.65
N ALA A 303 -6.46 -6.19 26.07
CA ALA A 303 -5.13 -5.62 26.07
C ALA A 303 -4.03 -6.69 26.06
N LEU A 304 -4.14 -7.68 25.17
CA LEU A 304 -3.11 -8.71 24.97
C LEU A 304 -1.77 -8.04 24.68
N LYS A 305 -0.77 -8.31 25.51
CA LYS A 305 0.58 -7.77 25.35
C LYS A 305 1.37 -8.60 24.35
N ILE A 306 1.94 -7.93 23.36
CA ILE A 306 2.67 -8.55 22.25
C ILE A 306 4.05 -7.87 22.16
N PRO A 307 5.13 -8.56 22.55
CA PRO A 307 6.48 -8.07 22.35
C PRO A 307 6.83 -8.05 20.85
N VAL A 308 7.24 -6.88 20.35
CA VAL A 308 7.74 -6.69 18.98
C VAL A 308 9.25 -6.82 19.01
N ILE A 309 9.79 -7.78 18.27
CA ILE A 309 11.25 -8.01 18.19
C ILE A 309 11.87 -7.31 16.97
N GLY A 310 11.05 -6.86 16.03
CA GLY A 310 11.49 -6.10 14.87
C GLY A 310 10.40 -5.92 13.83
N LYS A 311 10.78 -5.45 12.64
CA LYS A 311 9.90 -5.37 11.45
C LYS A 311 10.68 -5.74 10.20
N MET A 312 9.95 -6.03 9.12
CA MET A 312 10.57 -6.33 7.82
C MET A 312 11.46 -5.18 7.33
N SER A 313 12.59 -5.54 6.71
CA SER A 313 13.49 -4.61 6.01
C SER A 313 12.78 -3.97 4.80
N LEU A 314 13.26 -2.83 4.31
CA LEU A 314 12.71 -2.16 3.11
C LEU A 314 12.48 -3.09 1.92
N ALA A 315 13.44 -3.98 1.62
CA ALA A 315 13.31 -4.94 0.51
C ALA A 315 12.12 -5.93 0.66
N LYS A 316 11.63 -6.14 1.88
CA LYS A 316 10.54 -7.04 2.27
C LYS A 316 9.29 -6.31 2.79
N SER A 317 9.31 -4.98 2.83
CA SER A 317 8.16 -4.15 3.21
C SER A 317 7.30 -3.85 1.98
N PHE A 318 6.06 -3.39 2.15
CA PHE A 318 5.20 -3.12 1.00
C PHE A 318 5.52 -1.79 0.32
N VAL A 319 5.92 -0.78 1.09
CA VAL A 319 6.05 0.60 0.60
C VAL A 319 7.40 1.18 0.98
N THR A 320 7.97 1.98 0.07
CA THR A 320 9.12 2.84 0.34
C THR A 320 8.61 4.18 0.88
N LYS A 321 9.04 4.57 2.09
CA LYS A 321 8.89 5.95 2.58
C LYS A 321 10.13 6.73 2.13
N GLY A 322 9.95 7.95 1.64
CA GLY A 322 11.02 8.72 1.01
C GLY A 322 11.06 8.56 -0.51
N GLY A 323 11.76 9.47 -1.18
CA GLY A 323 11.86 9.51 -2.64
C GLY A 323 12.41 10.84 -3.15
N VAL A 324 12.08 11.20 -4.38
CA VAL A 324 12.42 12.52 -4.95
C VAL A 324 11.70 13.62 -4.18
N SER A 325 12.45 14.63 -3.73
CA SER A 325 11.91 15.71 -2.90
C SER A 325 10.81 16.50 -3.61
N LEU A 326 9.63 16.55 -2.99
CA LEU A 326 8.48 17.27 -3.54
C LEU A 326 8.66 18.79 -3.61
N LYS A 327 9.61 19.35 -2.85
CA LYS A 327 9.95 20.79 -2.93
C LYS A 327 10.45 21.18 -4.32
N GLU A 328 11.03 20.23 -5.04
CA GLU A 328 11.65 20.41 -6.35
C GLU A 328 10.73 19.97 -7.50
N ILE A 329 9.48 19.62 -7.20
CA ILE A 329 8.48 19.16 -8.17
C ILE A 329 7.31 20.14 -8.23
N ASN A 330 6.82 20.44 -9.43
CA ASN A 330 5.61 21.22 -9.62
C ASN A 330 4.37 20.33 -9.35
N PRO A 331 3.52 20.63 -8.35
CA PRO A 331 2.36 19.77 -8.02
C PRO A 331 1.27 19.74 -9.09
N LYS A 332 1.24 20.72 -10.02
CA LYS A 332 0.25 20.79 -11.10
C LYS A 332 0.61 19.90 -12.29
N THR A 333 1.90 19.79 -12.60
CA THR A 333 2.40 19.15 -13.82
C THR A 333 3.29 17.95 -13.56
N LEU A 334 3.79 17.81 -12.33
CA LEU A 334 4.81 16.85 -11.90
C LEU A 334 6.16 17.01 -12.62
N GLU A 335 6.37 18.17 -13.24
CA GLU A 335 7.64 18.55 -13.83
C GLU A 335 8.65 18.94 -12.74
N SER A 336 9.90 18.60 -12.97
CA SER A 336 11.05 19.09 -12.23
C SER A 336 11.14 20.61 -12.31
N LYS A 337 11.35 21.27 -11.17
CA LYS A 337 11.69 22.70 -11.10
C LYS A 337 13.15 22.99 -11.49
N LEU A 338 13.97 21.94 -11.66
CA LEU A 338 15.41 22.06 -11.93
C LEU A 338 15.74 21.78 -13.40
N VAL A 339 15.02 20.84 -14.02
CA VAL A 339 15.29 20.37 -15.38
C VAL A 339 14.00 20.34 -16.19
N PRO A 340 13.78 21.32 -17.10
CA PRO A 340 12.61 21.34 -17.97
C PRO A 340 12.47 20.04 -18.78
N GLY A 341 11.25 19.56 -18.95
CA GLY A 341 10.92 18.31 -19.64
C GLY A 341 11.11 17.04 -18.79
N LEU A 342 11.77 17.09 -17.63
CA LEU A 342 11.92 15.95 -16.73
C LEU A 342 10.75 15.90 -15.74
N HIS A 343 10.08 14.77 -15.62
CA HIS A 343 8.92 14.57 -14.75
C HIS A 343 9.08 13.30 -13.90
N PHE A 344 8.40 13.25 -12.76
CA PHE A 344 8.41 12.11 -11.85
C PHE A 344 6.98 11.74 -11.42
N ALA A 345 6.65 10.45 -11.40
CA ALA A 345 5.34 9.96 -10.97
C ALA A 345 5.41 8.59 -10.29
N GLY A 346 4.42 8.29 -9.44
CA GLY A 346 4.37 7.08 -8.62
C GLY A 346 5.36 7.05 -7.46
N GLU A 347 5.65 5.85 -6.95
CA GLU A 347 6.43 5.58 -5.72
C GLU A 347 7.92 6.03 -5.81
N VAL A 348 8.36 6.64 -6.92
CA VAL A 348 9.68 7.27 -7.00
C VAL A 348 9.72 8.62 -6.29
N LEU A 349 8.57 9.29 -6.20
CA LEU A 349 8.36 10.53 -5.45
C LEU A 349 8.39 10.25 -3.95
N ASP A 350 8.71 11.27 -3.15
CA ASP A 350 8.56 11.23 -1.69
C ASP A 350 7.08 11.28 -1.28
N ILE A 351 6.31 10.26 -1.68
CA ILE A 351 4.90 10.07 -1.37
C ILE A 351 4.71 8.60 -1.02
N ASN A 352 4.17 8.33 0.16
CA ASN A 352 3.86 6.98 0.61
C ASN A 352 2.49 6.92 1.26
N ALA A 353 1.77 5.84 0.99
CA ALA A 353 0.43 5.65 1.46
C ALA A 353 0.27 4.33 2.22
N HIS A 354 -0.85 4.16 2.89
CA HIS A 354 -1.26 2.87 3.42
C HIS A 354 -1.53 1.87 2.29
N THR A 355 -1.44 0.59 2.61
CA THR A 355 -2.08 -0.46 1.81
C THR A 355 -3.61 -0.25 1.79
N GLY A 356 -4.32 -0.85 0.82
CA GLY A 356 -5.75 -0.61 0.64
C GLY A 356 -6.14 0.15 -0.63
N GLY A 357 -5.21 0.31 -1.58
CA GLY A 357 -5.43 0.94 -2.88
C GLY A 357 -4.77 2.31 -3.04
N PHE A 358 -4.51 3.01 -1.93
CA PHE A 358 -4.03 4.41 -1.92
C PHE A 358 -2.70 4.65 -2.66
N ASN A 359 -1.72 3.74 -2.53
CA ASN A 359 -0.45 3.86 -3.28
C ASN A 359 -0.66 3.72 -4.80
N ILE A 360 -1.56 2.82 -5.21
CA ILE A 360 -1.86 2.60 -6.63
C ILE A 360 -2.69 3.78 -7.16
N THR A 361 -3.65 4.29 -6.39
CA THR A 361 -4.35 5.55 -6.68
C THR A 361 -3.36 6.67 -6.94
N SER A 362 -2.45 6.94 -6.01
CA SER A 362 -1.40 7.96 -6.17
C SER A 362 -0.57 7.72 -7.43
N ALA A 363 -0.14 6.49 -7.70
CA ALA A 363 0.67 6.17 -8.87
C ALA A 363 -0.07 6.33 -10.21
N LEU A 364 -1.34 5.93 -10.29
CA LEU A 364 -2.15 6.10 -11.49
C LEU A 364 -2.46 7.58 -11.72
N CYS A 365 -2.89 8.31 -10.70
CA CYS A 365 -3.23 9.73 -10.80
C CYS A 365 -2.02 10.60 -11.14
N THR A 366 -0.88 10.40 -10.44
CA THR A 366 0.35 11.12 -10.78
C THR A 366 0.87 10.71 -12.16
N GLY A 367 0.73 9.43 -12.53
CA GLY A 367 1.04 8.97 -13.87
C GLY A 367 0.24 9.72 -14.93
N TRP A 368 -1.09 9.80 -14.76
CA TRP A 368 -1.97 10.56 -15.66
C TRP A 368 -1.49 12.00 -15.81
N VAL A 369 -1.36 12.73 -14.70
CA VAL A 369 -0.99 14.16 -14.69
C VAL A 369 0.38 14.41 -15.31
N ALA A 370 1.38 13.56 -15.04
CA ALA A 370 2.71 13.71 -15.65
C ALA A 370 2.69 13.45 -17.17
N GLY A 371 1.83 12.53 -17.62
CA GLY A 371 1.60 12.26 -19.04
C GLY A 371 0.84 13.37 -19.75
N SER A 372 0.00 14.10 -19.01
CA SER A 372 -0.80 15.18 -19.56
C SER A 372 0.06 16.33 -20.08
N ASN A 373 -0.50 17.09 -21.00
CA ASN A 373 0.02 18.39 -21.36
C ASN A 373 -1.01 19.41 -20.89
N PRO A 374 -0.70 20.34 -19.96
CA PRO A 374 -1.59 21.45 -19.73
C PRO A 374 -1.61 22.23 -21.05
N ILE A 375 -2.68 22.09 -21.82
CA ILE A 375 -2.95 23.01 -22.91
C ILE A 375 -3.06 24.36 -22.22
N ASN A 376 -2.02 25.18 -22.34
CA ASN A 376 -2.19 26.62 -22.19
C ASN A 376 -3.10 27.00 -23.36
N THR A 377 -4.41 26.95 -23.12
CA THR A 377 -5.39 27.69 -23.90
C THR A 377 -4.99 29.16 -23.74
N LYS A 378 -4.13 29.62 -24.64
CA LYS A 378 -3.97 31.04 -24.93
C LYS A 378 -5.10 31.47 -25.84
#